data_AF-A0A537RY35-F1
#
_entry.id   AF-A0A537RY35-F1
#
_cell.length_a   1.000
_cell.length_b   1.000
_cell.length_c   1.000
_cell.angle_alpha   90.00
_cell.angle_beta   90.00
_cell.angle_gamma   90.00
#
_symmetry.space_group_name_H-M   'P 1'
#
loop_
_entity.id
_entity.type
_entity.pdbx_description
1 polymer ?
#
loop_
_entity_poly.entity_id
_entity_poly.type
_entity_poly.pdbx_seq_one_letter_code
_entity_poly.pdbx_strand_id
1 'polypeptide(L)'
;MFEEAIAIDPHYGPALSWAAMCHREIATSGWAEAPETSWRKGSALARQAVQAAENDPRVLVNAALVLAHFGDDIGEDIGAMIGLIDRALALNPSFARGWNVSGILRNIAGEHDLAIEHIGIALRLSPRERIGTPLVVLGMAYFLKRQFDEAASKLLLAVQDNPGHPGTYRCLAACYAHMGRLDEAHEIVTRLRAITPIIVPSDVPYRNVEYRELLLSGLRLAMGES
;
A
#
# COMPACT_ATOMS: atom_id res chain seq x y z
N MET A 1 6.95 25.38 -3.45
CA MET A 1 7.41 25.10 -2.08
C MET A 1 8.48 24.01 -2.01
N PHE A 2 8.22 22.72 -2.36
CA PHE A 2 9.29 21.70 -2.32
C PHE A 2 10.32 21.85 -3.44
N GLU A 3 9.89 22.21 -4.65
CA GLU A 3 10.80 22.48 -5.78
C GLU A 3 11.72 23.69 -5.50
N GLU A 4 11.20 24.71 -4.80
CA GLU A 4 11.98 25.88 -4.37
C GLU A 4 12.99 25.49 -3.28
N ALA A 5 12.61 24.63 -2.33
CA ALA A 5 13.53 24.12 -1.31
C ALA A 5 14.65 23.27 -1.93
N ILE A 6 14.33 22.44 -2.92
CA ILE A 6 15.31 21.64 -3.68
C ILE A 6 16.19 22.53 -4.58
N ALA A 7 15.65 23.63 -5.09
CA ALA A 7 16.43 24.61 -5.86
C ALA A 7 17.43 25.38 -4.98
N ILE A 8 17.11 25.58 -3.70
CA ILE A 8 17.99 26.25 -2.72
C ILE A 8 19.03 25.27 -2.15
N ASP A 9 18.60 24.06 -1.78
CA ASP A 9 19.49 22.98 -1.33
C ASP A 9 19.10 21.65 -2.01
N PRO A 10 19.80 21.29 -3.10
CA PRO A 10 19.57 20.05 -3.84
C PRO A 10 19.82 18.77 -3.03
N HIS A 11 20.44 18.88 -1.85
CA HIS A 11 20.71 17.76 -0.94
C HIS A 11 19.86 17.82 0.33
N TYR A 12 18.77 18.58 0.34
CA TYR A 12 17.86 18.59 1.49
C TYR A 12 16.96 17.34 1.48
N GLY A 13 17.45 16.25 2.08
CA GLY A 13 16.81 14.92 2.15
C GLY A 13 15.30 14.92 2.48
N PRO A 14 14.83 15.68 3.50
CA PRO A 14 13.41 15.78 3.80
C PRO A 14 12.57 16.31 2.62
N ALA A 15 13.00 17.38 1.94
CA ALA A 15 12.26 17.92 0.80
C ALA A 15 12.26 16.97 -0.40
N LEU A 16 13.39 16.31 -0.68
CA LEU A 16 13.49 15.27 -1.71
C LEU A 16 12.49 14.13 -1.43
N SER A 17 12.42 13.66 -0.18
CA SER A 17 11.50 12.58 0.21
C SER A 17 10.02 12.98 0.10
N TRP A 18 9.69 14.24 0.37
CA TRP A 18 8.33 14.76 0.20
C TRP A 18 7.96 14.96 -1.27
N ALA A 19 8.88 15.48 -2.09
CA ALA A 19 8.68 15.57 -3.52
C ALA A 19 8.47 14.19 -4.15
N ALA A 20 9.22 13.18 -3.71
CA ALA A 20 9.02 11.79 -4.12
C ALA A 20 7.60 11.29 -3.76
N MET A 21 7.11 11.58 -2.55
CA MET A 21 5.74 11.26 -2.13
C MET A 21 4.68 11.98 -2.98
N CYS A 22 4.89 13.25 -3.35
CA CYS A 22 3.97 13.98 -4.24
C CYS A 22 3.88 13.33 -5.62
N HIS A 23 5.03 12.95 -6.20
CA HIS A 23 5.06 12.20 -7.46
C HIS A 23 4.33 10.87 -7.34
N ARG A 24 4.44 10.19 -6.18
CA ARG A 24 3.68 8.97 -5.91
C ARG A 24 2.17 9.22 -5.95
N GLU A 25 1.69 10.25 -5.27
CA GLU A 25 0.25 10.58 -5.26
C GLU A 25 -0.29 10.91 -6.65
N ILE A 26 0.44 11.72 -7.43
CA ILE A 26 0.07 12.07 -8.81
C ILE A 26 -0.08 10.79 -9.64
N ALA A 27 0.90 9.92 -9.55
CA ALA A 27 0.91 8.63 -10.22
C ALA A 27 -0.27 7.73 -9.84
N THR A 28 -0.65 7.69 -8.57
CA THR A 28 -1.75 6.84 -8.08
C THR A 28 -3.13 7.47 -8.22
N SER A 29 -3.21 8.75 -8.59
CA SER A 29 -4.47 9.49 -8.64
C SER A 29 -5.47 8.95 -9.68
N GLY A 30 -5.00 8.20 -10.69
CA GLY A 30 -5.83 7.65 -11.77
C GLY A 30 -6.18 8.64 -12.88
N TRP A 31 -5.80 9.92 -12.75
CA TRP A 31 -6.06 10.98 -13.74
C TRP A 31 -4.79 11.56 -14.37
N ALA A 32 -3.61 11.02 -14.04
CA ALA A 32 -2.35 11.49 -14.59
C ALA A 32 -2.23 11.11 -16.07
N GLU A 33 -1.95 12.09 -16.93
CA GLU A 33 -1.76 11.86 -18.38
C GLU A 33 -0.53 10.99 -18.69
N ALA A 34 0.51 11.06 -17.86
CA ALA A 34 1.75 10.31 -18.02
C ALA A 34 2.27 9.79 -16.66
N PRO A 35 1.64 8.76 -16.08
CA PRO A 35 1.98 8.27 -14.74
C PRO A 35 3.41 7.75 -14.65
N GLU A 36 3.93 7.09 -15.70
CA GLU A 36 5.33 6.64 -15.79
C GLU A 36 6.36 7.75 -15.56
N THR A 37 6.09 8.96 -16.05
CA THR A 37 7.00 10.09 -15.86
C THR A 37 7.07 10.49 -14.39
N SER A 38 5.93 10.45 -13.70
CA SER A 38 5.89 10.70 -12.26
C SER A 38 6.57 9.58 -11.48
N TRP A 39 6.45 8.32 -11.92
CA TRP A 39 7.15 7.18 -11.31
C TRP A 39 8.67 7.36 -11.36
N ARG A 40 9.21 7.60 -12.56
CA ARG A 40 10.67 7.77 -12.75
C ARG A 40 11.22 8.93 -11.91
N LYS A 41 10.51 10.06 -11.87
CA LYS A 41 10.88 11.22 -11.04
C LYS A 41 10.81 10.90 -9.55
N GLY A 42 9.72 10.29 -9.10
CA GLY A 42 9.51 9.90 -7.70
C GLY A 42 10.60 8.97 -7.20
N SER A 43 10.93 7.91 -7.95
CA SER A 43 11.98 6.96 -7.59
C SER A 43 13.36 7.61 -7.58
N ALA A 44 13.69 8.47 -8.55
CA ALA A 44 14.97 9.20 -8.56
C ALA A 44 15.13 10.09 -7.32
N LEU A 45 14.09 10.85 -6.97
CA LEU A 45 14.08 11.72 -5.78
C LEU A 45 14.17 10.91 -4.49
N ALA A 46 13.49 9.77 -4.39
CA ALA A 46 13.57 8.89 -3.23
C ALA A 46 15.00 8.36 -3.01
N ARG A 47 15.69 7.94 -4.07
CA ARG A 47 17.10 7.49 -3.97
C ARG A 47 18.03 8.62 -3.56
N GLN A 48 17.86 9.82 -4.13
CA GLN A 48 18.62 11.00 -3.72
C GLN A 48 18.36 11.37 -2.26
N ALA A 49 17.12 11.27 -1.79
CA ALA A 49 16.77 11.54 -0.41
C ALA A 49 17.51 10.61 0.57
N VAL A 50 17.58 9.31 0.25
CA VAL A 50 18.33 8.33 1.07
C VAL A 50 19.83 8.67 1.12
N GLN A 51 20.43 9.05 -0.02
CA GLN A 51 21.85 9.46 -0.06
C GLN A 51 22.10 10.71 0.78
N ALA A 52 21.16 11.66 0.77
CA ALA A 52 21.30 12.93 1.44
C ALA A 52 21.04 12.88 2.96
N ALA A 53 20.19 11.96 3.41
CA ALA A 53 19.78 11.86 4.82
C ALA A 53 19.59 10.40 5.25
N GLU A 54 20.68 9.65 5.20
CA GLU A 54 20.66 8.20 5.47
C GLU A 54 20.27 7.80 6.90
N ASN A 55 20.32 8.73 7.86
CA ASN A 55 19.97 8.51 9.26
C ASN A 55 18.68 9.24 9.68
N ASP A 56 17.88 9.75 8.75
CA ASP A 56 16.57 10.32 9.05
C ASP A 56 15.48 9.26 8.88
N PRO A 57 14.82 8.80 9.97
CA PRO A 57 13.77 7.77 9.89
C PRO A 57 12.62 8.13 8.95
N ARG A 58 12.26 9.42 8.85
CA ARG A 58 11.16 9.86 7.99
C ARG A 58 11.55 9.77 6.52
N VAL A 59 12.78 10.16 6.19
CA VAL A 59 13.31 10.06 4.83
C VAL A 59 13.38 8.60 4.40
N LEU A 60 13.94 7.73 5.24
CA LEU A 60 14.02 6.30 4.98
C LEU A 60 12.64 5.67 4.75
N VAL A 61 11.64 5.98 5.60
CA VAL A 61 10.28 5.47 5.45
C VAL A 61 9.58 5.98 4.19
N ASN A 62 9.74 7.28 3.87
CA ASN A 62 9.18 7.87 2.65
C ASN A 62 9.78 7.23 1.41
N ALA A 63 11.12 7.13 1.37
CA ALA A 63 11.83 6.57 0.23
C ALA A 63 11.44 5.09 0.04
N ALA A 64 11.46 4.29 1.10
CA ALA A 64 11.11 2.87 1.03
C ALA A 64 9.68 2.65 0.49
N LEU A 65 8.71 3.47 0.90
CA LEU A 65 7.34 3.37 0.40
C LEU A 65 7.24 3.72 -1.09
N VAL A 66 7.90 4.80 -1.53
CA VAL A 66 7.87 5.23 -2.94
C VAL A 66 8.54 4.18 -3.84
N LEU A 67 9.72 3.73 -3.42
CA LEU A 67 10.54 2.77 -4.16
C LEU A 67 9.91 1.39 -4.22
N ALA A 68 9.25 0.91 -3.15
CA ALA A 68 8.50 -0.33 -3.19
C ALA A 68 7.26 -0.27 -4.09
N HIS A 69 6.60 0.89 -4.17
CA HIS A 69 5.39 1.07 -4.98
C HIS A 69 5.68 1.14 -6.48
N PHE A 70 6.87 1.60 -6.88
CA PHE A 70 7.28 1.72 -8.28
C PHE A 70 8.41 0.77 -8.69
N GLY A 71 8.82 -0.11 -7.78
CA GLY A 71 9.99 -0.97 -7.94
C GLY A 71 9.80 -2.11 -8.92
N ASP A 72 8.56 -2.54 -9.16
CA ASP A 72 8.26 -3.71 -9.99
C ASP A 72 8.58 -3.48 -11.49
N ASP A 73 8.38 -2.26 -11.99
CA ASP A 73 8.74 -1.90 -13.38
C ASP A 73 10.25 -1.61 -13.56
N ILE A 74 11.00 -1.42 -12.47
CA ILE A 74 12.40 -0.95 -12.49
C ILE A 74 13.36 -1.99 -11.87
N GLY A 75 12.85 -3.12 -11.38
CA GLY A 75 13.65 -4.20 -10.79
C GLY A 75 14.18 -3.91 -9.37
N GLU A 76 13.47 -3.10 -8.57
CA GLU A 76 13.91 -2.84 -7.20
C GLU A 76 13.62 -4.00 -6.24
N ASP A 77 14.65 -4.35 -5.47
CA ASP A 77 14.61 -5.41 -4.47
C ASP A 77 13.77 -4.97 -3.25
N ILE A 78 12.68 -5.69 -2.99
CA ILE A 78 11.83 -5.46 -1.81
C ILE A 78 12.64 -5.63 -0.51
N GLY A 79 13.67 -6.47 -0.52
CA GLY A 79 14.61 -6.65 0.58
C GLY A 79 15.39 -5.37 0.90
N ALA A 80 15.77 -4.58 -0.10
CA ALA A 80 16.43 -3.30 0.13
C ALA A 80 15.48 -2.29 0.81
N MET A 81 14.20 -2.27 0.43
CA MET A 81 13.19 -1.39 1.04
C MET A 81 12.88 -1.79 2.47
N ILE A 82 12.80 -3.10 2.72
CA ILE A 82 12.75 -3.67 4.06
C ILE A 82 13.95 -3.20 4.89
N GLY A 83 15.17 -3.26 4.35
CA GLY A 83 16.37 -2.79 5.05
C GLY A 83 16.33 -1.30 5.43
N LEU A 84 15.79 -0.44 4.55
CA LEU A 84 15.57 0.98 4.88
C LEU A 84 14.57 1.16 6.03
N ILE A 85 13.49 0.38 6.04
CA ILE A 85 12.49 0.42 7.11
C ILE A 85 13.06 -0.10 8.43
N ASP A 86 13.78 -1.21 8.42
CA ASP A 86 14.37 -1.79 9.62
C ASP A 86 15.38 -0.80 10.24
N ARG A 87 16.19 -0.12 9.40
CA ARG A 87 17.07 0.97 9.86
C ARG A 87 16.28 2.14 10.46
N ALA A 88 15.19 2.57 9.81
CA ALA A 88 14.36 3.66 10.31
C ALA A 88 13.74 3.35 11.68
N LEU A 89 13.29 2.11 11.88
CA LEU A 89 12.70 1.63 13.13
C LEU A 89 13.75 1.43 14.23
N ALA A 90 14.96 1.03 13.89
CA ALA A 90 16.08 0.99 14.83
C ALA A 90 16.44 2.41 15.33
N LEU A 91 16.41 3.41 14.44
CA LEU A 91 16.66 4.81 14.77
C LEU A 91 15.51 5.45 15.57
N ASN A 92 14.26 5.07 15.29
CA ASN A 92 13.09 5.55 16.01
C ASN A 92 12.01 4.46 16.18
N PRO A 93 12.08 3.67 17.27
CA PRO A 93 11.12 2.60 17.53
C PRO A 93 9.69 3.08 17.82
N SER A 94 9.50 4.37 18.13
CA SER A 94 8.18 4.95 18.39
C SER A 94 7.53 5.54 17.14
N PHE A 95 8.13 5.35 15.96
CA PHE A 95 7.62 5.92 14.73
C PHE A 95 6.46 5.09 14.16
N ALA A 96 5.23 5.42 14.57
CA ALA A 96 4.01 4.70 14.16
C ALA A 96 3.90 4.51 12.63
N ARG A 97 4.19 5.55 11.84
CA ARG A 97 4.17 5.46 10.37
C ARG A 97 5.24 4.51 9.83
N GLY A 98 6.42 4.43 10.46
CA GLY A 98 7.44 3.45 10.10
C GLY A 98 6.95 2.02 10.26
N TRP A 99 6.28 1.71 11.37
CA TRP A 99 5.66 0.41 11.60
C TRP A 99 4.53 0.12 10.60
N ASN A 100 3.75 1.14 10.23
CA ASN A 100 2.71 1.00 9.21
C ASN A 100 3.29 0.63 7.84
N VAL A 101 4.31 1.36 7.38
CA VAL A 101 4.98 1.08 6.11
C VAL A 101 5.71 -0.27 6.16
N SER A 102 6.29 -0.63 7.31
CA SER A 102 6.84 -1.97 7.52
C SER A 102 5.79 -3.05 7.25
N GLY A 103 4.60 -2.93 7.81
CA GLY A 103 3.52 -3.87 7.55
C GLY A 103 3.13 -3.98 6.07
N ILE A 104 3.12 -2.86 5.34
CA ILE A 104 2.88 -2.84 3.89
C ILE A 104 3.96 -3.66 3.16
N LEU A 105 5.24 -3.38 3.42
CA LEU A 105 6.34 -4.05 2.72
C LEU A 105 6.42 -5.54 3.06
N ARG A 106 6.16 -5.91 4.31
CA ARG A 106 6.13 -7.31 4.75
C ARG A 106 5.02 -8.09 4.04
N ASN A 107 3.85 -7.47 3.83
CA ASN A 107 2.80 -8.07 3.00
C ASN A 107 3.23 -8.27 1.54
N ILE A 108 3.89 -7.28 0.93
CA ILE A 108 4.40 -7.40 -0.45
C ILE A 108 5.44 -8.52 -0.55
N ALA A 109 6.28 -8.69 0.49
CA ALA A 109 7.28 -9.73 0.58
C ALA A 109 6.71 -11.13 0.93
N GLY A 110 5.41 -11.27 1.21
CA GLY A 110 4.78 -12.53 1.62
C GLY A 110 4.91 -12.85 3.12
N GLU A 111 5.47 -11.95 3.91
CA GLU A 111 5.67 -12.07 5.36
C GLU A 111 4.43 -11.61 6.13
N HIS A 112 3.29 -12.23 5.88
CA HIS A 112 1.97 -11.77 6.35
C HIS A 112 1.82 -11.74 7.88
N ASP A 113 2.45 -12.67 8.60
CA ASP A 113 2.43 -12.68 10.07
C ASP A 113 3.15 -11.47 10.66
N LEU A 114 4.35 -11.16 10.13
CA LEU A 114 5.08 -9.95 10.52
C LEU A 114 4.33 -8.68 10.12
N ALA A 115 3.64 -8.70 8.97
CA ALA A 115 2.79 -7.59 8.58
C ALA A 115 1.68 -7.30 9.60
N ILE A 116 1.00 -8.34 10.08
CA ILE A 116 -0.05 -8.22 11.11
C ILE A 116 0.53 -7.66 12.42
N GLU A 117 1.67 -8.20 12.86
CA GLU A 117 2.36 -7.73 14.06
C GLU A 117 2.73 -6.24 13.96
N HIS A 118 3.40 -5.85 12.87
CA HIS A 118 3.89 -4.50 12.67
C HIS A 118 2.76 -3.48 12.55
N ILE A 119 1.66 -3.82 11.88
CA ILE A 119 0.47 -2.97 11.88
C ILE A 119 -0.15 -2.86 13.29
N GLY A 120 -0.16 -3.96 14.05
CA GLY A 120 -0.58 -3.95 15.45
C GLY A 120 0.25 -2.97 16.30
N ILE A 121 1.57 -2.93 16.10
CA ILE A 121 2.45 -1.95 16.75
C ILE A 121 2.08 -0.52 16.32
N ALA A 122 1.92 -0.26 15.02
CA ALA A 122 1.57 1.05 14.49
C ALA A 122 0.28 1.60 15.12
N LEU A 123 -0.76 0.77 15.20
CA LEU A 123 -2.07 1.14 15.78
C LEU A 123 -1.98 1.44 17.29
N ARG A 124 -1.15 0.72 18.04
CA ARG A 124 -0.93 1.02 19.47
C ARG A 124 -0.18 2.33 19.69
N LEU A 125 0.76 2.66 18.81
CA LEU A 125 1.54 3.90 18.90
C LEU A 125 0.71 5.14 18.48
N SER A 126 -0.28 4.97 17.62
CA SER A 126 -1.13 6.07 17.12
C SER A 126 -2.63 5.74 17.16
N PRO A 127 -3.23 5.62 18.36
CA PRO A 127 -4.62 5.18 18.51
C PRO A 127 -5.67 6.21 18.06
N ARG A 128 -5.25 7.43 17.68
CA ARG A 128 -6.14 8.54 17.33
C ARG A 128 -6.06 8.97 15.85
N GLU A 129 -5.16 8.39 15.07
CA GLU A 129 -5.05 8.68 13.64
C GLU A 129 -6.05 7.85 12.81
N ARG A 130 -6.31 8.29 11.57
CA ARG A 130 -7.14 7.52 10.61
C ARG A 130 -6.59 6.11 10.46
N ILE A 131 -7.43 5.13 10.74
CA ILE A 131 -7.04 3.71 10.77
C ILE A 131 -7.33 2.97 9.46
N GLY A 132 -7.92 3.64 8.46
CA GLY A 132 -8.31 3.01 7.18
C GLY A 132 -7.15 2.29 6.50
N THR A 133 -6.02 2.97 6.26
CA THR A 133 -4.86 2.34 5.63
C THR A 133 -4.33 1.13 6.42
N PRO A 134 -4.05 1.23 7.74
CA PRO A 134 -3.71 0.06 8.56
C PRO A 134 -4.72 -1.10 8.46
N LEU A 135 -6.02 -0.81 8.47
CA LEU A 135 -7.07 -1.82 8.38
C LEU A 135 -7.12 -2.51 7.01
N VAL A 136 -6.88 -1.78 5.91
CA VAL A 136 -6.71 -2.38 4.58
C VAL A 136 -5.54 -3.37 4.59
N VAL A 137 -4.40 -2.98 5.15
CA VAL A 137 -3.20 -3.83 5.20
C VAL A 137 -3.44 -5.09 6.03
N LEU A 138 -4.10 -4.98 7.19
CA LEU A 138 -4.52 -6.16 7.96
C LEU A 138 -5.49 -7.05 7.17
N GLY A 139 -6.49 -6.45 6.55
CA GLY A 139 -7.46 -7.16 5.71
C GLY A 139 -6.80 -7.95 4.59
N MET A 140 -5.85 -7.34 3.89
CA MET A 140 -5.05 -7.99 2.86
C MET A 140 -4.18 -9.12 3.44
N ALA A 141 -3.54 -8.92 4.58
CA ALA A 141 -2.72 -9.97 5.22
C ALA A 141 -3.57 -11.21 5.55
N TYR A 142 -4.73 -11.01 6.19
CA TYR A 142 -5.66 -12.10 6.49
C TYR A 142 -6.21 -12.76 5.22
N PHE A 143 -6.52 -11.98 4.18
CA PHE A 143 -6.99 -12.48 2.90
C PHE A 143 -5.95 -13.42 2.25
N LEU A 144 -4.69 -12.99 2.22
CA LEU A 144 -3.58 -13.78 1.65
C LEU A 144 -3.30 -15.05 2.47
N LYS A 145 -3.60 -15.02 3.78
CA LYS A 145 -3.63 -16.19 4.66
C LYS A 145 -4.89 -17.04 4.54
N ARG A 146 -5.83 -16.70 3.63
CA ARG A 146 -7.14 -17.36 3.44
C ARG A 146 -8.04 -17.33 4.68
N GLN A 147 -7.80 -16.38 5.58
CA GLN A 147 -8.60 -16.10 6.77
C GLN A 147 -9.67 -15.07 6.39
N PHE A 148 -10.65 -15.49 5.60
CA PHE A 148 -11.57 -14.59 4.90
C PHE A 148 -12.53 -13.85 5.84
N ASP A 149 -12.96 -14.47 6.93
CA ASP A 149 -13.83 -13.82 7.93
C ASP A 149 -13.09 -12.67 8.64
N GLU A 150 -11.86 -12.89 9.10
CA GLU A 150 -11.02 -11.86 9.72
C GLU A 150 -10.69 -10.75 8.71
N ALA A 151 -10.37 -11.13 7.47
CA ALA A 151 -10.12 -10.19 6.38
C ALA A 151 -11.33 -9.29 6.14
N ALA A 152 -12.51 -9.88 5.95
CA ALA A 152 -13.75 -9.15 5.72
C ALA A 152 -14.08 -8.20 6.89
N SER A 153 -13.88 -8.65 8.14
CA SER A 153 -14.06 -7.81 9.33
C SER A 153 -13.19 -6.54 9.30
N LYS A 154 -11.90 -6.66 8.95
CA LYS A 154 -11.01 -5.48 8.87
C LYS A 154 -11.32 -4.60 7.67
N LEU A 155 -11.63 -5.19 6.52
CA LEU A 155 -11.94 -4.46 5.29
C LEU A 155 -13.27 -3.68 5.41
N LEU A 156 -14.27 -4.20 6.11
CA LEU A 156 -15.50 -3.47 6.41
C LEU A 156 -15.24 -2.20 7.22
N LEU A 157 -14.39 -2.28 8.25
CA LEU A 157 -13.99 -1.11 9.03
C LEU A 157 -13.20 -0.11 8.16
N ALA A 158 -12.35 -0.61 7.26
CA ALA A 158 -11.63 0.24 6.32
C ALA A 158 -12.55 0.98 5.34
N VAL A 159 -13.64 0.33 4.87
CA VAL A 159 -14.67 0.96 4.04
C VAL A 159 -15.39 2.08 4.79
N GLN A 160 -15.62 1.92 6.10
CA GLN A 160 -16.23 2.97 6.93
C GLN A 160 -15.33 4.19 7.07
N ASP A 161 -14.01 4.00 7.21
CA ASP A 161 -13.04 5.10 7.32
C ASP A 161 -12.80 5.79 5.96
N ASN A 162 -12.71 5.01 4.87
CA ASN A 162 -12.51 5.53 3.52
C ASN A 162 -13.40 4.79 2.49
N PRO A 163 -14.64 5.28 2.25
CA PRO A 163 -15.57 4.66 1.32
C PRO A 163 -15.17 4.87 -0.16
N GLY A 164 -14.15 5.68 -0.44
CA GLY A 164 -13.71 5.98 -1.80
C GLY A 164 -12.58 5.08 -2.30
N HIS A 165 -12.08 4.12 -1.52
CA HIS A 165 -10.87 3.34 -1.88
C HIS A 165 -11.20 2.02 -2.61
N PRO A 166 -11.02 1.92 -3.94
CA PRO A 166 -11.45 0.75 -4.72
C PRO A 166 -10.79 -0.56 -4.30
N GLY A 167 -9.52 -0.51 -3.89
CA GLY A 167 -8.76 -1.69 -3.47
C GLY A 167 -9.41 -2.43 -2.29
N THR A 168 -10.03 -1.69 -1.36
CA THR A 168 -10.71 -2.28 -0.20
C THR A 168 -11.93 -3.10 -0.63
N TYR A 169 -12.75 -2.55 -1.54
CA TYR A 169 -13.95 -3.24 -2.04
C TYR A 169 -13.59 -4.48 -2.86
N ARG A 170 -12.52 -4.43 -3.66
CA ARG A 170 -12.05 -5.59 -4.42
C ARG A 170 -11.68 -6.76 -3.51
N CYS A 171 -10.88 -6.50 -2.47
CA CYS A 171 -10.49 -7.53 -1.51
C CYS A 171 -11.71 -8.03 -0.73
N LEU A 172 -12.63 -7.15 -0.34
CA LEU A 172 -13.83 -7.52 0.41
C LEU A 172 -14.79 -8.39 -0.43
N ALA A 173 -15.00 -8.05 -1.70
CA ALA A 173 -15.79 -8.86 -2.63
C ALA A 173 -15.18 -10.26 -2.80
N ALA A 174 -13.86 -10.34 -2.99
CA ALA A 174 -13.15 -11.61 -3.08
C ALA A 174 -13.25 -12.44 -1.80
N CYS A 175 -13.20 -11.81 -0.61
CA CYS A 175 -13.43 -12.51 0.67
C CYS A 175 -14.82 -13.15 0.68
N TYR A 176 -15.87 -12.38 0.39
CA TYR A 176 -17.24 -12.92 0.38
C TYR A 176 -17.42 -14.03 -0.65
N ALA A 177 -16.85 -13.88 -1.84
CA ALA A 177 -16.91 -14.90 -2.87
C ALA A 177 -16.26 -16.22 -2.43
N HIS A 178 -15.05 -16.17 -1.85
CA HIS A 178 -14.36 -17.38 -1.36
C HIS A 178 -15.04 -18.01 -0.14
N MET A 179 -15.85 -17.26 0.60
CA MET A 179 -16.73 -17.78 1.66
C MET A 179 -18.05 -18.37 1.13
N GLY A 180 -18.30 -18.35 -0.18
CA GLY A 180 -19.57 -18.76 -0.79
C GLY A 180 -20.72 -17.77 -0.57
N ARG A 181 -20.43 -16.60 -0.01
CA ARG A 181 -21.39 -15.52 0.29
C ARG A 181 -21.60 -14.65 -0.96
N LEU A 182 -22.10 -15.26 -2.02
CA LEU A 182 -22.13 -14.65 -3.36
C LEU A 182 -23.03 -13.41 -3.43
N ASP A 183 -24.18 -13.39 -2.76
CA ASP A 183 -25.07 -12.22 -2.76
C ASP A 183 -24.38 -10.98 -2.20
N GLU A 184 -23.63 -11.15 -1.10
CA GLU A 184 -22.87 -10.08 -0.45
C GLU A 184 -21.68 -9.65 -1.32
N ALA A 185 -21.02 -10.60 -1.99
CA ALA A 185 -19.97 -10.30 -2.94
C ALA A 185 -20.48 -9.41 -4.10
N HIS A 186 -21.64 -9.75 -4.68
CA HIS A 186 -22.27 -8.96 -5.74
C HIS A 186 -22.68 -7.56 -5.27
N GLU A 187 -23.15 -7.43 -4.02
CA GLU A 187 -23.46 -6.12 -3.45
C GLU A 187 -22.20 -5.25 -3.34
N ILE A 188 -21.09 -5.82 -2.85
CA ILE A 188 -19.82 -5.09 -2.75
C ILE A 188 -19.29 -4.69 -4.14
N VAL A 189 -19.41 -5.55 -5.15
CA VAL A 189 -19.05 -5.20 -6.54
C VAL A 189 -19.95 -4.07 -7.07
N THR A 190 -21.24 -4.08 -6.74
CA THR A 190 -22.16 -3.00 -7.12
C THR A 190 -21.75 -1.67 -6.50
N ARG A 191 -21.35 -1.65 -5.23
CA ARG A 191 -20.80 -0.46 -4.58
C ARG A 191 -19.49 -0.02 -5.22
N LEU A 192 -18.61 -0.95 -5.58
CA LEU A 192 -17.36 -0.65 -6.27
C LEU A 192 -17.58 0.00 -7.64
N ARG A 193 -18.59 -0.45 -8.42
CA ARG A 193 -18.97 0.15 -9.71
C ARG A 193 -19.39 1.62 -9.59
N ALA A 194 -19.95 2.02 -8.45
CA ALA A 194 -20.29 3.41 -8.18
C ALA A 194 -19.04 4.29 -7.93
N ILE A 195 -17.89 3.68 -7.60
CA ILE A 195 -16.63 4.38 -7.32
C ILE A 195 -15.73 4.39 -8.55
N THR A 196 -15.64 3.28 -9.28
CA THR A 196 -14.77 3.15 -10.45
C THR A 196 -15.35 2.17 -11.49
N PRO A 197 -15.17 2.44 -12.80
CA PRO A 197 -15.52 1.49 -13.84
C PRO A 197 -14.56 0.29 -13.91
N ILE A 198 -13.37 0.37 -13.30
CA ILE A 198 -12.35 -0.68 -13.33
C ILE A 198 -12.54 -1.63 -12.13
N ILE A 199 -13.19 -2.77 -12.34
CA ILE A 199 -13.43 -3.76 -11.27
C ILE A 199 -12.22 -4.65 -11.05
N VAL A 200 -11.74 -5.26 -12.13
CA VAL A 200 -10.51 -6.06 -12.14
C VAL A 200 -9.38 -5.18 -12.70
N PRO A 201 -8.37 -4.81 -11.90
CA PRO A 201 -7.27 -4.02 -12.41
C PRO A 201 -6.39 -4.88 -13.33
N SER A 202 -5.91 -4.28 -14.42
CA SER A 202 -5.00 -4.94 -15.37
C SER A 202 -3.66 -5.31 -14.72
N ASP A 203 -3.23 -4.48 -13.78
CA ASP A 203 -2.04 -4.68 -12.97
C ASP A 203 -2.43 -4.92 -11.51
N VAL A 204 -2.08 -6.10 -11.00
CA VAL A 204 -2.33 -6.48 -9.62
C VAL A 204 -0.98 -6.53 -8.94
N PRO A 205 -0.73 -5.73 -7.89
CA PRO A 205 0.60 -5.56 -7.30
C PRO A 205 1.01 -6.74 -6.39
N TYR A 206 0.62 -7.96 -6.77
CA TYR A 206 1.06 -9.18 -6.10
C TYR A 206 2.10 -9.87 -6.98
N ARG A 207 3.35 -9.82 -6.53
CA ARG A 207 4.47 -10.54 -7.16
C ARG A 207 4.24 -12.06 -7.19
N ASN A 208 3.54 -12.58 -6.19
CA ASN A 208 3.20 -14.00 -6.11
C ASN A 208 1.96 -14.30 -6.98
N VAL A 209 2.13 -15.22 -7.93
CA VAL A 209 1.10 -15.66 -8.88
C VAL A 209 -0.12 -16.23 -8.15
N GLU A 210 0.08 -16.99 -7.06
CA GLU A 210 -1.02 -17.56 -6.29
C GLU A 210 -1.85 -16.47 -5.61
N TYR A 211 -1.22 -15.41 -5.13
CA TYR A 211 -1.91 -14.29 -4.49
C TYR A 211 -2.70 -13.47 -5.51
N ARG A 212 -2.11 -13.26 -6.70
CA ARG A 212 -2.81 -12.65 -7.82
C ARG A 212 -4.03 -13.48 -8.21
N GLU A 213 -3.86 -14.79 -8.38
CA GLU A 213 -4.96 -15.69 -8.75
C GLU A 213 -6.02 -15.78 -7.66
N LEU A 214 -5.65 -15.74 -6.37
CA LEU A 214 -6.61 -15.72 -5.27
C LEU A 214 -7.53 -14.49 -5.35
N LEU A 215 -6.99 -13.30 -5.62
CA LEU A 215 -7.79 -12.10 -5.81
C LEU A 215 -8.64 -12.19 -7.09
N LEU A 216 -8.03 -12.56 -8.22
CA LEU A 216 -8.71 -12.58 -9.52
C LEU A 216 -9.84 -13.61 -9.57
N SER A 217 -9.63 -14.81 -9.04
CA SER A 217 -10.67 -15.84 -8.93
C SER A 217 -11.83 -15.39 -8.05
N GLY A 218 -11.55 -14.77 -6.90
CA GLY A 218 -12.58 -14.21 -6.02
C GLY A 218 -13.38 -13.10 -6.69
N LEU A 219 -12.74 -12.23 -7.46
CA LEU A 219 -13.44 -11.20 -8.23
C LEU A 219 -14.30 -11.78 -9.36
N ARG A 220 -13.82 -12.78 -10.09
CA ARG A 220 -14.61 -13.49 -11.12
C ARG A 220 -15.89 -14.10 -10.52
N LEU A 221 -15.74 -14.82 -9.41
CA LEU A 221 -16.86 -15.38 -8.66
C LEU A 221 -17.84 -14.30 -8.17
N ALA A 222 -17.33 -13.17 -7.66
CA ALA A 222 -18.14 -12.05 -7.20
C ALA A 222 -18.91 -11.32 -8.32
N MET A 223 -18.46 -11.46 -9.57
CA MET A 223 -19.11 -10.90 -10.76
C MET A 223 -20.08 -11.88 -11.42
N GLY A 224 -20.12 -13.15 -10.99
CA GLY A 224 -20.91 -14.20 -11.63
C GLY A 224 -20.29 -14.76 -12.91
N GLU A 225 -18.99 -14.55 -13.13
CA GLU A 225 -18.24 -15.11 -14.25
C GLU A 225 -17.72 -16.50 -13.84
N SER A 226 -18.37 -17.56 -14.33
CA SER A 226 -18.00 -18.97 -14.13
C SER A 226 -17.29 -19.56 -15.34
#